data_AF-A0A9D6XH20-F1
#
_entry.id   AF-A0A9D6XH20-F1
#
_cell.length_a   1.000
_cell.length_b   1.000
_cell.length_c   1.000
_cell.angle_alpha   90.00
_cell.angle_beta   90.00
_cell.angle_gamma   90.00
#
_symmetry.space_group_name_H-M   'P 1'
#
loop_
_entity.id
_entity.type
_entity.pdbx_description
1 polymer ?
#
loop_
_entity_poly.entity_id
_entity_poly.type
_entity_poly.pdbx_seq_one_letter_code
_entity_poly.pdbx_strand_id
1 'polypeptide(L)'
;MGKIVAVTGVNSYFASTILPRLQADPEVESIIGIDVTPWKGGFDKVRFFKEDIRSQKIADILKGVDTVYHLAFVVGEIKDKEKTFDININGSKNVFSACAKNRVRKVIYTSSMTVYGAHKNNPLGFTEESPLAKNADNYYNSSKVDVENFVTDFFKSHPDIILTVIRAGLLCGPKINNMFSKLWEMKVTSLPLGRESYNQFIHEDDLGEALYLAYTKDIPGIYNVTADDAVATRWCFTKSGALIIPLPTPVLRLVANLAFMIGLFPASGGWASVSEYTIFGLSEKFKAATGWKPRYSSEETFLSYLASRKRDAKDNFIQATLSWVFKSGVRIKPTMAVLNIFRLGKVPKVREMIPWMKHEKNSMTYLPINKSLGQVANEAMPAQVVHDFIDRAKIHVIMDTCGCRLAGKCEHFTASVGCLFMGDTALKMPHGVSRRVTKEEAHRHVDRAVEVGLVPMTGKVRVDNFIFLTPDESRLLSVCFCCPCCCMMTAFQHIPGDYLDGIMPRIEGLEIRVTEKCVGCGKCLETCGFKAISIVNGRAVHDDHCRGCGRCERTCPNGAVSITIANKNYIKDVENRISSYVDFE
;
A
#
# COMPACT_ATOMS: atom_id res chain seq x y z
N MET A 1 14.82 29.35 -1.63
CA MET A 1 13.61 28.50 -1.67
C MET A 1 14.09 27.07 -1.87
N GLY A 2 13.55 26.11 -1.14
CA GLY A 2 13.89 24.72 -1.38
C GLY A 2 13.14 24.20 -2.62
N LYS A 3 13.60 23.08 -3.16
CA LYS A 3 13.09 22.48 -4.40
C LYS A 3 11.77 21.77 -4.13
N ILE A 4 10.81 21.92 -5.04
CA ILE A 4 9.56 21.18 -5.05
C ILE A 4 9.67 20.08 -6.10
N VAL A 5 9.49 18.82 -5.68
CA VAL A 5 9.61 17.65 -6.56
C VAL A 5 8.25 16.98 -6.70
N ALA A 6 7.75 16.78 -7.93
CA ALA A 6 6.54 16.01 -8.16
C ALA A 6 6.85 14.56 -8.53
N VAL A 7 6.05 13.63 -8.02
CA VAL A 7 6.14 12.20 -8.31
C VAL A 7 4.76 11.70 -8.73
N THR A 8 4.60 11.39 -10.02
CA THR A 8 3.40 10.68 -10.49
C THR A 8 3.51 9.20 -10.17
N GLY A 9 2.40 8.55 -9.83
CA GLY A 9 2.42 7.16 -9.38
C GLY A 9 3.15 7.03 -8.04
N VAL A 10 2.91 7.96 -7.11
CA VAL A 10 3.63 8.06 -5.84
C VAL A 10 3.45 6.82 -4.95
N ASN A 11 2.40 6.01 -5.18
CA ASN A 11 2.21 4.74 -4.48
C ASN A 11 2.88 3.55 -5.17
N SER A 12 3.61 3.76 -6.27
CA SER A 12 4.28 2.70 -7.03
C SER A 12 5.52 2.14 -6.32
N TYR A 13 5.96 0.96 -6.74
CA TYR A 13 7.21 0.37 -6.25
C TYR A 13 8.44 1.21 -6.62
N PHE A 14 8.43 1.87 -7.79
CA PHE A 14 9.48 2.79 -8.19
C PHE A 14 9.51 4.02 -7.26
N ALA A 15 8.35 4.60 -6.95
CA ALA A 15 8.27 5.72 -6.01
C ALA A 15 8.82 5.32 -4.63
N SER A 16 8.55 4.10 -4.17
CA SER A 16 9.03 3.62 -2.87
C SER A 16 10.56 3.56 -2.74
N THR A 17 11.32 3.54 -3.86
CA THR A 17 12.79 3.55 -3.84
C THR A 17 13.37 4.96 -3.74
N ILE A 18 12.67 5.97 -4.29
CA ILE A 18 13.13 7.35 -4.35
C ILE A 18 12.59 8.23 -3.21
N LEU A 19 11.38 7.96 -2.71
CA LEU A 19 10.76 8.74 -1.63
C LEU A 19 11.62 8.84 -0.36
N PRO A 20 12.27 7.78 0.16
CA PRO A 20 13.16 7.91 1.32
C PRO A 20 14.32 8.87 1.10
N ARG A 21 14.85 8.92 -0.13
CA ARG A 21 15.97 9.79 -0.49
C ARG A 21 15.53 11.23 -0.63
N LEU A 22 14.39 11.49 -1.28
CA LEU A 22 13.80 12.84 -1.34
C LEU A 22 13.36 13.37 0.03
N GLN A 23 12.85 12.49 0.90
CA GLN A 23 12.51 12.86 2.29
C GLN A 23 13.76 13.31 3.05
N ALA A 24 14.87 12.57 2.92
CA ALA A 24 16.12 12.85 3.62
C ALA A 24 16.90 14.04 3.04
N ASP A 25 16.68 14.39 1.77
CA ASP A 25 17.40 15.48 1.10
C ASP A 25 16.96 16.86 1.66
N PRO A 26 17.86 17.65 2.28
CA PRO A 26 17.53 18.95 2.83
C PRO A 26 17.18 20.01 1.77
N GLU A 27 17.61 19.84 0.51
CA GLU A 27 17.24 20.74 -0.57
C GLU A 27 15.80 20.54 -1.03
N VAL A 28 15.20 19.37 -0.78
CA VAL A 28 13.80 19.09 -1.11
C VAL A 28 12.92 19.66 0.01
N GLU A 29 12.17 20.70 -0.31
CA GLU A 29 11.23 21.34 0.61
C GLU A 29 9.92 20.56 0.68
N SER A 30 9.39 20.14 -0.47
CA SER A 30 8.11 19.45 -0.56
C SER A 30 8.08 18.47 -1.73
N ILE A 31 7.36 17.36 -1.54
CA ILE A 31 7.12 16.33 -2.53
C ILE A 31 5.64 16.35 -2.91
N ILE A 32 5.33 16.67 -4.16
CA ILE A 32 3.96 16.59 -4.69
C ILE A 32 3.71 15.15 -5.16
N GLY A 33 2.95 14.37 -4.38
CA GLY A 33 2.62 12.99 -4.70
C GLY A 33 1.29 12.88 -5.45
N ILE A 34 1.26 12.28 -6.63
CA ILE A 34 0.04 12.13 -7.45
C ILE A 34 -0.25 10.66 -7.68
N ASP A 35 -1.44 10.18 -7.31
CA ASP A 35 -1.90 8.81 -7.58
C ASP A 35 -3.42 8.70 -7.56
N VAL A 36 -3.99 7.71 -8.26
CA VAL A 36 -5.44 7.43 -8.23
C VAL A 36 -5.85 6.65 -6.98
N THR A 37 -4.91 5.97 -6.33
CA THR A 37 -5.13 5.17 -5.12
C THR A 37 -4.86 5.97 -3.86
N PRO A 38 -5.55 5.69 -2.74
CA PRO A 38 -5.29 6.38 -1.47
C PRO A 38 -3.82 6.35 -1.05
N TRP A 39 -3.35 7.45 -0.45
CA TRP A 39 -1.99 7.59 0.04
C TRP A 39 -1.60 6.47 1.00
N LYS A 40 -0.39 5.93 0.83
CA LYS A 40 0.14 4.84 1.66
C LYS A 40 0.83 5.30 2.95
N GLY A 41 1.11 6.60 3.09
CA GLY A 41 1.79 7.18 4.25
C GLY A 41 3.29 6.90 4.30
N GLY A 42 3.94 7.43 5.33
CA GLY A 42 5.31 7.18 5.73
C GLY A 42 6.29 8.31 5.41
N PHE A 43 5.82 9.50 4.98
CA PHE A 43 6.70 10.57 4.51
C PHE A 43 6.11 11.96 4.75
N ASP A 44 6.76 12.74 5.62
CA ASP A 44 6.27 14.05 6.06
C ASP A 44 6.29 15.13 4.97
N LYS A 45 7.24 15.05 4.02
CA LYS A 45 7.35 16.03 2.93
C LYS A 45 6.31 15.81 1.83
N VAL A 46 5.55 14.72 1.87
CA VAL A 46 4.61 14.37 0.80
C VAL A 46 3.28 15.10 0.97
N ARG A 47 3.00 16.01 0.03
CA ARG A 47 1.66 16.57 -0.20
C ARG A 47 0.96 15.76 -1.27
N PHE A 48 -0.01 14.95 -0.84
CA PHE A 48 -0.71 14.00 -1.71
C PHE A 48 -1.93 14.60 -2.44
N PHE A 49 -2.05 14.29 -3.73
CA PHE A 49 -3.18 14.60 -4.60
C PHE A 49 -3.75 13.31 -5.19
N LYS A 50 -4.98 12.96 -4.80
CA LYS A 50 -5.70 11.82 -5.36
C LYS A 50 -6.29 12.18 -6.73
N GLU A 51 -5.49 12.12 -7.78
CA GLU A 51 -5.87 12.54 -9.12
C GLU A 51 -5.34 11.59 -10.19
N ASP A 52 -6.09 11.46 -11.29
CA ASP A 52 -5.69 10.71 -12.48
C ASP A 52 -4.79 11.55 -13.37
N ILE A 53 -3.71 10.97 -13.89
CA ILE A 53 -2.76 11.68 -14.74
C ILE A 53 -3.36 12.17 -16.07
N ARG A 54 -4.54 11.71 -16.46
CA ARG A 54 -5.32 12.23 -17.60
C ARG A 54 -6.08 13.52 -17.28
N SER A 55 -6.20 13.88 -16.00
CA SER A 55 -6.93 15.05 -15.55
C SER A 55 -6.25 16.35 -16.00
N GLN A 56 -7.03 17.34 -16.43
CA GLN A 56 -6.51 18.67 -16.78
C GLN A 56 -5.95 19.41 -15.56
N LYS A 57 -6.36 19.02 -14.34
CA LYS A 57 -5.85 19.59 -13.09
C LYS A 57 -4.35 19.32 -12.87
N ILE A 58 -3.75 18.36 -13.58
CA ILE A 58 -2.31 18.07 -13.48
C ILE A 58 -1.49 19.34 -13.79
N ALA A 59 -1.92 20.15 -14.75
CA ALA A 59 -1.25 21.42 -15.04
C ALA A 59 -1.27 22.39 -13.86
N ASP A 60 -2.36 22.44 -13.09
CA ASP A 60 -2.44 23.29 -11.90
C ASP A 60 -1.65 22.72 -10.72
N ILE A 61 -1.62 21.39 -10.57
CA ILE A 61 -0.87 20.70 -9.51
C ILE A 61 0.64 20.87 -9.70
N LEU A 62 1.12 20.95 -10.94
CA LEU A 62 2.55 21.11 -11.27
C LEU A 62 3.05 22.57 -11.26
N LYS A 63 2.21 23.55 -10.88
CA LYS A 63 2.64 24.94 -10.76
C LYS A 63 3.73 25.09 -9.70
N GLY A 64 4.86 25.69 -10.07
CA GLY A 64 6.00 25.93 -9.18
C GLY A 64 6.84 24.68 -8.86
N VAL A 65 6.62 23.57 -9.56
CA VAL A 65 7.44 22.35 -9.41
C VAL A 65 8.76 22.49 -10.18
N ASP A 66 9.87 22.15 -9.54
CA ASP A 66 11.20 22.18 -10.16
C ASP A 66 11.48 20.92 -10.98
N THR A 67 11.21 19.75 -10.40
CA THR A 67 11.51 18.44 -11.03
C THR A 67 10.32 17.50 -10.96
N VAL A 68 10.05 16.80 -12.06
CA VAL A 68 8.99 15.80 -12.14
C VAL A 68 9.57 14.41 -12.40
N TYR A 69 9.30 13.47 -11.49
CA TYR A 69 9.42 12.04 -11.75
C TYR A 69 8.10 11.51 -12.31
N HIS A 70 8.12 11.01 -13.54
CA HIS A 70 6.95 10.36 -14.13
C HIS A 70 7.03 8.84 -13.95
N LEU A 71 6.46 8.33 -12.85
CA LEU A 71 6.44 6.90 -12.48
C LEU A 71 5.03 6.27 -12.60
N ALA A 72 4.00 7.08 -12.88
CA ALA A 72 2.65 6.59 -13.11
C ALA A 72 2.60 5.76 -14.41
N PHE A 73 2.46 4.44 -14.24
CA PHE A 73 2.26 3.52 -15.35
C PHE A 73 1.53 2.26 -14.88
N VAL A 74 0.51 1.85 -15.62
CA VAL A 74 -0.16 0.58 -15.39
C VAL A 74 0.68 -0.53 -16.02
N VAL A 75 1.40 -1.26 -15.17
CA VAL A 75 2.20 -2.44 -15.55
C VAL A 75 1.37 -3.72 -15.48
N GLY A 76 0.55 -3.84 -14.44
CA GLY A 76 -0.30 -5.01 -14.21
C GLY A 76 -1.35 -5.15 -15.31
N GLU A 77 -1.70 -6.39 -15.63
CA GLU A 77 -2.60 -6.63 -16.74
C GLU A 77 -4.06 -6.38 -16.35
N ILE A 78 -4.68 -5.38 -16.97
CA ILE A 78 -6.11 -5.09 -16.83
C ILE A 78 -6.85 -5.70 -18.03
N LYS A 79 -8.08 -6.19 -17.80
CA LYS A 79 -8.95 -6.73 -18.85
C LYS A 79 -9.26 -5.70 -19.95
N ASP A 80 -9.47 -4.45 -19.54
CA ASP A 80 -9.75 -3.32 -20.42
C ASP A 80 -8.43 -2.71 -20.93
N LYS A 81 -8.06 -3.10 -22.15
CA LYS A 81 -6.81 -2.69 -22.80
C LYS A 81 -6.85 -1.25 -23.30
N GLU A 82 -8.00 -0.79 -23.79
CA GLU A 82 -8.18 0.58 -24.27
C GLU A 82 -8.03 1.59 -23.14
N LYS A 83 -8.68 1.32 -22.00
CA LYS A 83 -8.51 2.16 -20.81
C LYS A 83 -7.06 2.18 -20.32
N THR A 84 -6.37 1.05 -20.38
CA THR A 84 -4.96 1.00 -20.01
C THR A 84 -4.11 1.83 -20.98
N PHE A 85 -4.35 1.70 -22.28
CA PHE A 85 -3.70 2.48 -23.35
C PHE A 85 -3.87 3.98 -23.13
N ASP A 86 -5.09 4.43 -22.87
CA ASP A 86 -5.41 5.82 -22.61
C ASP A 86 -4.67 6.35 -21.37
N ILE A 87 -4.67 5.60 -20.26
CA ILE A 87 -3.93 5.99 -19.04
C ILE A 87 -2.43 6.09 -19.33
N ASN A 88 -1.82 5.04 -19.90
CA ASN A 88 -0.37 4.97 -20.06
C ASN A 88 0.15 5.96 -21.11
N ILE A 89 -0.58 6.18 -22.20
CA ILE A 89 -0.10 7.02 -23.30
C ILE A 89 -0.64 8.43 -23.17
N ASN A 90 -1.96 8.63 -23.21
CA ASN A 90 -2.53 9.98 -23.15
C ASN A 90 -2.33 10.62 -21.78
N GLY A 91 -2.39 9.83 -20.69
CA GLY A 91 -2.01 10.31 -19.36
C GLY A 91 -0.55 10.77 -19.28
N SER A 92 0.38 10.00 -19.85
CA SER A 92 1.80 10.42 -19.92
C SER A 92 1.98 11.69 -20.76
N LYS A 93 1.33 11.77 -21.94
CA LYS A 93 1.35 12.96 -22.79
C LYS A 93 0.83 14.19 -22.05
N ASN A 94 -0.25 14.05 -21.28
CA ASN A 94 -0.81 15.13 -20.47
C ASN A 94 0.18 15.62 -19.40
N VAL A 95 0.86 14.70 -18.69
CA VAL A 95 1.91 15.06 -17.71
C VAL A 95 3.06 15.81 -18.38
N PHE A 96 3.61 15.31 -19.49
CA PHE A 96 4.71 15.98 -20.19
C PHE A 96 4.30 17.35 -20.76
N SER A 97 3.08 17.48 -21.26
CA SER A 97 2.53 18.76 -21.71
C SER A 97 2.37 19.74 -20.55
N ALA A 98 1.93 19.26 -19.38
CA ALA A 98 1.84 20.05 -18.16
C ALA A 98 3.22 20.48 -17.63
N CYS A 99 4.25 19.63 -17.75
CA CYS A 99 5.64 19.97 -17.45
C CYS A 99 6.13 21.12 -18.33
N ALA A 100 5.93 21.03 -19.65
CA ALA A 100 6.31 22.07 -20.60
C ALA A 100 5.56 23.39 -20.34
N LYS A 101 4.24 23.33 -20.11
CA LYS A 101 3.42 24.52 -19.81
C LYS A 101 3.88 25.27 -18.56
N ASN A 102 4.33 24.54 -17.54
CA ASN A 102 4.81 25.12 -16.28
C ASN A 102 6.33 25.40 -16.28
N ARG A 103 7.04 25.12 -17.39
CA ARG A 103 8.49 25.27 -17.51
C ARG A 103 9.25 24.62 -16.36
N VAL A 104 8.87 23.39 -16.02
CA VAL A 104 9.62 22.61 -15.01
C VAL A 104 11.06 22.45 -15.48
N ARG A 105 12.03 22.57 -14.58
CA ARG A 105 13.45 22.53 -14.93
C ARG A 105 13.87 21.15 -15.46
N LYS A 106 13.34 20.09 -14.86
CA LYS A 106 13.78 18.71 -15.14
C LYS A 106 12.62 17.71 -15.12
N VAL A 107 12.66 16.77 -16.05
CA VAL A 107 11.75 15.62 -16.14
C VAL A 107 12.56 14.33 -16.15
N ILE A 108 12.27 13.45 -15.19
CA ILE A 108 12.86 12.12 -15.09
C ILE A 108 11.77 11.11 -15.41
N TYR A 109 11.89 10.45 -16.56
CA TYR A 109 10.93 9.45 -17.01
C TYR A 109 11.51 8.05 -16.87
N THR A 110 10.80 7.17 -16.14
CA THR A 110 11.19 5.76 -16.05
C THR A 110 10.58 4.97 -17.19
N SER A 111 11.37 4.73 -18.23
CA SER A 111 11.10 3.72 -19.24
C SER A 111 11.44 2.32 -18.71
N SER A 112 11.63 1.34 -19.58
CA SER A 112 11.88 -0.05 -19.20
C SER A 112 12.76 -0.75 -20.22
N MET A 113 13.60 -1.69 -19.78
CA MET A 113 14.33 -2.58 -20.68
C MET A 113 13.43 -3.31 -21.66
N THR A 114 12.15 -3.50 -21.35
CA THR A 114 11.21 -4.16 -22.27
C THR A 114 11.06 -3.45 -23.61
N VAL A 115 11.41 -2.16 -23.75
CA VAL A 115 11.32 -1.41 -25.02
C VAL A 115 12.15 -2.00 -26.16
N TYR A 116 13.17 -2.80 -25.85
CA TYR A 116 13.97 -3.52 -26.84
C TYR A 116 13.29 -4.77 -27.41
N GLY A 117 12.19 -5.22 -26.80
CA GLY A 117 11.45 -6.41 -27.22
C GLY A 117 12.19 -7.73 -26.91
N ALA A 118 11.43 -8.81 -26.74
CA ALA A 118 11.97 -10.15 -26.52
C ALA A 118 11.92 -10.94 -27.83
N HIS A 119 13.07 -11.09 -28.50
CA HIS A 119 13.18 -11.77 -29.78
C HIS A 119 14.33 -12.77 -29.82
N LYS A 120 14.25 -13.74 -30.75
CA LYS A 120 15.23 -14.82 -30.92
C LYS A 120 16.66 -14.32 -31.14
N ASN A 121 16.80 -13.22 -31.87
CA ASN A 121 18.09 -12.68 -32.30
C ASN A 121 18.53 -11.49 -31.43
N ASN A 122 17.99 -11.37 -30.21
CA ASN A 122 18.41 -10.31 -29.28
C ASN A 122 19.92 -10.43 -29.00
N PRO A 123 20.69 -9.34 -29.14
CA PRO A 123 22.08 -9.32 -28.72
C PRO A 123 22.19 -9.49 -27.21
N LEU A 124 23.33 -10.04 -26.77
CA LEU A 124 23.73 -9.98 -25.37
C LEU A 124 24.40 -8.62 -25.15
N GLY A 125 23.61 -7.61 -24.77
CA GLY A 125 24.11 -6.26 -24.47
C GLY A 125 23.51 -5.17 -25.34
N PHE A 126 22.26 -4.82 -25.08
CA PHE A 126 21.63 -3.63 -25.65
C PHE A 126 22.28 -2.35 -25.09
N THR A 127 22.65 -1.44 -25.98
CA THR A 127 23.00 -0.05 -25.65
C THR A 127 21.81 0.87 -25.91
N GLU A 128 21.87 2.12 -25.48
CA GLU A 128 20.76 3.06 -25.62
C GLU A 128 20.41 3.41 -27.08
N GLU A 129 21.37 3.22 -27.97
CA GLU A 129 21.33 3.43 -29.42
C GLU A 129 20.75 2.23 -30.18
N SER A 130 20.58 1.10 -29.49
CA SER A 130 19.91 -0.06 -30.06
C SER A 130 18.44 0.25 -30.40
N PRO A 131 17.90 -0.29 -31.50
CA PRO A 131 16.55 0.04 -31.94
C PRO A 131 15.49 -0.46 -30.96
N LEU A 132 14.43 0.33 -30.82
CA LEU A 132 13.24 -0.09 -30.09
C LEU A 132 12.46 -1.13 -30.91
N ALA A 133 11.93 -2.16 -30.24
CA ALA A 133 11.13 -3.19 -30.90
C ALA A 133 9.76 -3.31 -30.21
N LYS A 134 8.72 -2.93 -30.95
CA LYS A 134 7.34 -3.15 -30.51
C LYS A 134 6.94 -4.61 -30.72
N ASN A 135 6.31 -5.18 -29.71
CA ASN A 135 5.68 -6.48 -29.75
C ASN A 135 4.16 -6.28 -29.63
N ALA A 136 3.42 -6.60 -30.70
CA ALA A 136 1.97 -6.47 -30.74
C ALA A 136 1.25 -7.32 -29.68
N ASP A 137 1.85 -8.46 -29.28
CA ASP A 137 1.29 -9.36 -28.27
C ASP A 137 1.52 -8.82 -26.84
N ASN A 138 2.36 -7.80 -26.65
CA ASN A 138 2.69 -7.26 -25.34
C ASN A 138 2.37 -5.77 -25.22
N TYR A 139 1.19 -5.49 -24.67
CA TYR A 139 0.68 -4.15 -24.42
C TYR A 139 1.63 -3.25 -23.59
N TYR A 140 2.36 -3.82 -22.61
CA TYR A 140 3.26 -3.04 -21.75
C TYR A 140 4.49 -2.55 -22.54
N ASN A 141 5.13 -3.45 -23.30
CA ASN A 141 6.22 -3.10 -24.21
C ASN A 141 5.75 -2.05 -25.24
N SER A 142 4.64 -2.29 -25.94
CA SER A 142 4.18 -1.38 -26.99
C SER A 142 3.90 0.03 -26.45
N SER A 143 3.23 0.13 -25.30
CA SER A 143 2.95 1.40 -24.65
C SER A 143 4.21 2.12 -24.17
N LYS A 144 5.22 1.39 -23.65
CA LYS A 144 6.50 1.99 -23.25
C LYS A 144 7.26 2.55 -24.45
N VAL A 145 7.28 1.83 -25.58
CA VAL A 145 7.89 2.32 -26.82
C VAL A 145 7.16 3.57 -27.33
N ASP A 146 5.82 3.58 -27.31
CA ASP A 146 5.03 4.75 -27.74
C ASP A 146 5.30 6.00 -26.91
N VAL A 147 5.34 5.86 -25.58
CA VAL A 147 5.63 6.98 -24.68
C VAL A 147 7.07 7.45 -24.84
N GLU A 148 8.03 6.54 -25.04
CA GLU A 148 9.43 6.92 -25.21
C GLU A 148 9.70 7.67 -26.53
N ASN A 149 9.13 7.20 -27.64
CA ASN A 149 9.18 7.94 -28.91
C ASN A 149 8.52 9.32 -28.78
N PHE A 150 7.33 9.38 -28.17
CA PHE A 150 6.67 10.66 -27.95
C PHE A 150 7.50 11.62 -27.09
N VAL A 151 8.00 11.18 -25.94
CA VAL A 151 8.66 12.08 -24.98
C VAL A 151 9.99 12.59 -25.54
N THR A 152 10.75 11.73 -26.23
CA THR A 152 12.02 12.12 -26.83
C THR A 152 11.83 13.11 -27.98
N ASP A 153 10.79 12.96 -28.80
CA ASP A 153 10.47 13.93 -29.85
C ASP A 153 9.87 15.23 -29.29
N PHE A 154 8.97 15.13 -28.30
CA PHE A 154 8.28 16.27 -27.70
C PHE A 154 9.24 17.27 -27.03
N PHE A 155 10.24 16.76 -26.30
CA PHE A 155 11.21 17.62 -25.60
C PHE A 155 12.31 18.19 -26.51
N LYS A 156 12.44 17.75 -27.78
CA LYS A 156 13.29 18.46 -28.77
C LYS A 156 12.82 19.90 -29.00
N SER A 157 11.52 20.15 -28.85
CA SER A 157 10.92 21.49 -28.98
C SER A 157 10.96 22.31 -27.67
N HIS A 158 11.47 21.73 -26.57
CA HIS A 158 11.56 22.35 -25.25
C HIS A 158 12.98 22.14 -24.66
N PRO A 159 14.03 22.67 -25.33
CA PRO A 159 15.43 22.40 -24.95
C PRO A 159 15.85 23.01 -23.60
N ASP A 160 15.04 23.90 -23.04
CA ASP A 160 15.19 24.46 -21.69
C ASP A 160 14.87 23.46 -20.57
N ILE A 161 14.19 22.36 -20.89
CA ILE A 161 13.82 21.31 -19.94
C ILE A 161 14.76 20.11 -20.07
N ILE A 162 15.40 19.75 -18.95
CA ILE A 162 16.29 18.59 -18.91
C ILE A 162 15.44 17.31 -18.88
N LEU A 163 15.45 16.54 -19.97
CA LEU A 163 14.83 15.21 -20.01
C LEU A 163 15.86 14.11 -19.74
N THR A 164 15.64 13.32 -18.69
CA THR A 164 16.39 12.09 -18.41
C THR A 164 15.46 10.89 -18.49
N VAL A 165 15.72 9.97 -19.42
CA VAL A 165 14.97 8.72 -19.58
C VAL A 165 15.78 7.57 -19.03
N ILE A 166 15.22 6.85 -18.05
CA ILE A 166 15.84 5.66 -17.45
C ILE A 166 15.11 4.40 -17.93
N ARG A 167 15.78 3.57 -18.72
CA ARG A 167 15.35 2.21 -19.09
C ARG A 167 15.79 1.26 -17.99
N ALA A 168 14.93 1.09 -16.98
CA ALA A 168 15.23 0.25 -15.82
C ALA A 168 15.03 -1.25 -16.13
N GLY A 169 15.88 -2.08 -15.53
CA GLY A 169 15.73 -3.54 -15.48
C GLY A 169 14.50 -3.99 -14.69
N LEU A 170 14.34 -5.30 -14.50
CA LEU A 170 13.23 -5.83 -13.72
C LEU A 170 13.42 -5.50 -12.23
N LEU A 171 12.65 -4.55 -11.71
CA LEU A 171 12.72 -4.14 -10.31
C LEU A 171 12.39 -5.31 -9.37
N CYS A 172 13.32 -5.64 -8.47
CA CYS A 172 13.20 -6.71 -7.50
C CYS A 172 13.92 -6.31 -6.20
N GLY A 173 13.46 -6.86 -5.06
CA GLY A 173 14.03 -6.54 -3.76
C GLY A 173 13.07 -6.86 -2.60
N PRO A 174 13.53 -6.73 -1.36
CA PRO A 174 12.75 -7.08 -0.16
C PRO A 174 11.36 -6.43 -0.08
N LYS A 175 11.26 -5.15 -0.41
CA LYS A 175 10.02 -4.36 -0.31
C LYS A 175 9.17 -4.41 -1.58
N ILE A 176 9.65 -5.06 -2.65
CA ILE A 176 8.97 -5.14 -3.94
C ILE A 176 7.99 -6.31 -4.00
N ASN A 177 6.70 -6.03 -4.19
CA ASN A 177 5.65 -7.05 -4.33
C ASN A 177 4.85 -6.87 -5.64
N ASN A 178 5.51 -7.09 -6.77
CA ASN A 178 4.95 -6.87 -8.11
C ASN A 178 4.29 -8.15 -8.67
N MET A 179 3.92 -8.13 -9.96
CA MET A 179 3.33 -9.30 -10.64
C MET A 179 4.24 -10.54 -10.58
N PHE A 180 5.55 -10.37 -10.76
CA PHE A 180 6.51 -11.48 -10.71
C PHE A 180 6.65 -12.05 -9.31
N SER A 181 6.58 -11.21 -8.27
CA SER A 181 6.51 -11.68 -6.87
C SER A 181 5.36 -12.68 -6.67
N LYS A 182 4.18 -12.38 -7.23
CA LYS A 182 3.04 -13.29 -7.19
C LYS A 182 3.25 -14.59 -7.97
N LEU A 183 3.94 -14.54 -9.11
CA LEU A 183 4.28 -15.73 -9.90
C LEU A 183 5.24 -16.64 -9.14
N TRP A 184 6.28 -16.08 -8.51
CA TRP A 184 7.23 -16.82 -7.70
C TRP A 184 6.61 -17.40 -6.42
N GLU A 185 5.54 -16.80 -5.89
CA GLU A 185 4.78 -17.34 -4.76
C GLU A 185 3.89 -18.55 -5.11
N MET A 186 3.70 -18.87 -6.40
CA MET A 186 2.88 -20.00 -6.84
C MET A 186 3.59 -21.33 -6.54
N LYS A 187 2.81 -22.34 -6.11
CA LYS A 187 3.32 -23.70 -5.89
C LYS A 187 3.52 -24.50 -7.16
N VAL A 188 2.75 -24.19 -8.20
CA VAL A 188 2.82 -24.81 -9.51
C VAL A 188 2.80 -23.69 -10.54
N THR A 189 3.74 -23.72 -11.47
CA THR A 189 3.88 -22.74 -12.56
C THR A 189 4.18 -23.47 -13.86
N SER A 190 4.15 -22.74 -14.98
CA SER A 190 4.55 -23.27 -16.28
C SER A 190 5.47 -22.31 -17.02
N LEU A 191 6.43 -22.86 -17.74
CA LEU A 191 7.41 -22.13 -18.55
C LEU A 191 7.46 -22.68 -19.98
N PRO A 192 7.89 -21.88 -20.97
CA PRO A 192 8.07 -22.35 -22.34
C PRO A 192 8.97 -23.60 -22.44
N LEU A 193 8.50 -24.63 -23.12
CA LEU A 193 9.24 -25.86 -23.36
C LEU A 193 10.43 -25.60 -24.29
N GLY A 194 11.62 -26.07 -23.91
CA GLY A 194 12.83 -26.02 -24.75
C GLY A 194 13.47 -24.63 -24.89
N ARG A 195 13.06 -23.64 -24.09
CA ARG A 195 13.66 -22.30 -24.06
C ARG A 195 14.03 -21.92 -22.64
N GLU A 196 15.15 -21.21 -22.50
CA GLU A 196 15.61 -20.66 -21.22
C GLU A 196 15.92 -19.18 -21.42
N SER A 197 15.19 -18.32 -20.71
CA SER A 197 15.42 -16.88 -20.66
C SER A 197 16.10 -16.51 -19.35
N TYR A 198 16.76 -15.36 -19.34
CA TYR A 198 17.45 -14.84 -18.16
C TYR A 198 16.79 -13.51 -17.73
N ASN A 199 16.57 -13.37 -16.42
CA ASN A 199 16.10 -12.13 -15.82
C ASN A 199 17.30 -11.28 -15.41
N GLN A 200 17.39 -10.09 -16.01
CA GLN A 200 18.29 -9.04 -15.56
C GLN A 200 17.51 -8.13 -14.60
N PHE A 201 17.86 -8.21 -13.32
CA PHE A 201 17.19 -7.44 -12.27
C PHE A 201 17.81 -6.07 -12.07
N ILE A 202 17.09 -5.22 -11.33
CA ILE A 202 17.64 -4.04 -10.66
C ILE A 202 17.16 -4.07 -9.21
N HIS A 203 18.09 -4.01 -8.26
CA HIS A 203 17.75 -3.99 -6.83
C HIS A 203 17.04 -2.69 -6.45
N GLU A 204 16.11 -2.74 -5.50
CA GLU A 204 15.34 -1.58 -5.05
C GLU A 204 16.20 -0.41 -4.56
N ASP A 205 17.31 -0.71 -3.88
CA ASP A 205 18.24 0.33 -3.42
C ASP A 205 19.08 0.92 -4.56
N ASP A 206 19.50 0.08 -5.51
CA ASP A 206 20.30 0.49 -6.67
C ASP A 206 19.48 1.39 -7.61
N LEU A 207 18.21 1.05 -7.84
CA LEU A 207 17.28 1.90 -8.58
C LEU A 207 17.03 3.22 -7.85
N GLY A 208 16.83 3.18 -6.53
CA GLY A 208 16.62 4.39 -5.74
C GLY A 208 17.83 5.34 -5.82
N GLU A 209 19.04 4.81 -5.79
CA GLU A 209 20.27 5.58 -5.99
C GLU A 209 20.36 6.15 -7.41
N ALA A 210 20.08 5.34 -8.44
CA ALA A 210 20.09 5.81 -9.83
C ALA A 210 19.09 6.96 -10.07
N LEU A 211 17.86 6.83 -9.55
CA LEU A 211 16.84 7.88 -9.64
C LEU A 211 17.26 9.16 -8.90
N TYR A 212 17.93 9.02 -7.76
CA TYR A 212 18.43 10.17 -6.99
C TYR A 212 19.61 10.86 -7.69
N LEU A 213 20.51 10.09 -8.32
CA LEU A 213 21.58 10.63 -9.16
C LEU A 213 21.03 11.37 -10.39
N ALA A 214 19.97 10.86 -11.02
CA ALA A 214 19.30 11.55 -12.12
C ALA A 214 18.64 12.88 -11.70
N TYR A 215 18.25 13.01 -10.44
CA TYR A 215 17.73 14.26 -9.88
C TYR A 215 18.85 15.25 -9.54
N THR A 216 19.88 14.79 -8.83
CA THR A 216 20.99 15.66 -8.39
C THR A 216 21.92 16.07 -9.54
N LYS A 217 22.09 15.24 -10.58
CA LYS A 217 22.93 15.53 -11.74
C LYS A 217 22.12 15.89 -12.97
N ASP A 218 22.61 16.82 -13.77
CA ASP A 218 22.00 17.20 -15.04
C ASP A 218 22.49 16.29 -16.16
N ILE A 219 21.83 15.15 -16.33
CA ILE A 219 22.17 14.11 -17.30
C ILE A 219 21.07 13.98 -18.38
N PRO A 220 21.00 14.90 -19.37
CA PRO A 220 20.01 14.80 -20.43
C PRO A 220 20.30 13.58 -21.31
N GLY A 221 19.24 12.86 -21.68
CA GLY A 221 19.34 11.72 -22.60
C GLY A 221 18.71 10.44 -22.06
N ILE A 222 19.05 9.33 -22.71
CA ILE A 222 18.52 8.00 -22.44
C ILE A 222 19.62 7.14 -21.82
N TYR A 223 19.28 6.38 -20.79
CA TYR A 223 20.19 5.57 -20.00
C TYR A 223 19.57 4.22 -19.62
N ASN A 224 20.30 3.14 -19.88
CA ASN A 224 20.00 1.82 -19.32
C ASN A 224 20.48 1.76 -17.86
N VAL A 225 19.67 1.18 -16.98
CA VAL A 225 20.00 1.01 -15.56
C VAL A 225 19.58 -0.38 -15.09
N THR A 226 20.56 -1.27 -14.98
CA THR A 226 20.40 -2.70 -14.72
C THR A 226 21.56 -3.24 -13.88
N ALA A 227 21.40 -4.43 -13.29
CA ALA A 227 22.54 -5.21 -12.81
C ALA A 227 23.46 -5.63 -13.96
N ASP A 228 24.72 -5.95 -13.64
CA ASP A 228 25.76 -6.32 -14.61
C ASP A 228 25.68 -7.79 -15.06
N ASP A 229 24.81 -8.58 -14.43
CA ASP A 229 24.56 -9.99 -14.68
C ASP A 229 23.06 -10.28 -14.82
N ALA A 230 22.73 -11.51 -15.18
CA ALA A 230 21.35 -12.00 -15.25
C ALA A 230 21.27 -13.46 -14.80
N VAL A 231 20.12 -13.86 -14.24
CA VAL A 231 19.89 -15.23 -13.74
C VAL A 231 18.79 -15.93 -14.51
N ALA A 232 18.92 -17.25 -14.67
CA ALA A 232 17.94 -18.04 -15.40
C ALA A 232 16.53 -17.93 -14.78
N THR A 233 15.51 -17.74 -15.62
CA THR A 233 14.10 -17.67 -15.19
C THR A 233 13.68 -18.95 -14.49
N ARG A 234 14.07 -20.12 -15.02
CA ARG A 234 13.81 -21.41 -14.38
C ARG A 234 14.44 -21.50 -12.99
N TRP A 235 15.66 -20.98 -12.82
CA TRP A 235 16.34 -20.96 -11.53
C TRP A 235 15.54 -20.17 -10.49
N CYS A 236 14.97 -19.02 -10.87
CA CYS A 236 14.14 -18.20 -9.98
C CYS A 236 12.92 -18.99 -9.46
N PHE A 237 12.20 -19.68 -10.34
CA PHE A 237 11.04 -20.49 -9.95
C PHE A 237 11.42 -21.70 -9.10
N THR A 238 12.49 -22.40 -9.46
CA THR A 238 13.00 -23.54 -8.67
C THR A 238 13.41 -23.09 -7.26
N LYS A 239 14.13 -21.98 -7.12
CA LYS A 239 14.54 -21.43 -5.81
C LYS A 239 13.34 -20.94 -4.98
N SER A 240 12.26 -20.54 -5.63
CA SER A 240 11.00 -20.19 -4.96
C SER A 240 10.19 -21.42 -4.51
N GLY A 241 10.63 -22.63 -4.85
CA GLY A 241 9.95 -23.88 -4.50
C GLY A 241 8.73 -24.19 -5.37
N ALA A 242 8.65 -23.60 -6.57
CA ALA A 242 7.58 -23.86 -7.52
C ALA A 242 7.87 -25.14 -8.33
N LEU A 243 6.87 -26.00 -8.48
CA LEU A 243 6.90 -27.09 -9.46
C LEU A 243 6.67 -26.50 -10.86
N ILE A 244 7.63 -26.70 -11.76
CA ILE A 244 7.58 -26.16 -13.12
C ILE A 244 7.06 -27.22 -14.09
N ILE A 245 5.93 -26.94 -14.75
CA ILE A 245 5.39 -27.76 -15.83
C ILE A 245 5.80 -27.10 -17.16
N PRO A 246 6.73 -27.69 -17.93
CA PRO A 246 7.11 -27.12 -19.21
C PRO A 246 5.99 -27.35 -20.24
N LEU A 247 5.57 -26.30 -20.95
CA LEU A 247 4.51 -26.36 -21.94
C LEU A 247 4.96 -25.70 -23.26
N PRO A 248 4.53 -26.22 -24.43
CA PRO A 248 4.69 -25.48 -25.69
C PRO A 248 4.09 -24.08 -25.59
N THR A 249 4.79 -23.06 -26.08
CA THR A 249 4.37 -21.64 -25.99
C THR A 249 2.90 -21.42 -26.39
N PRO A 250 2.38 -21.97 -27.50
CA PRO A 250 0.97 -21.73 -27.88
C PRO A 250 -0.03 -22.23 -26.84
N VAL A 251 0.26 -23.38 -26.21
CA VAL A 251 -0.57 -23.95 -25.14
C VAL A 251 -0.49 -23.09 -23.89
N LEU A 252 0.73 -22.67 -23.51
CA LEU A 252 0.94 -21.78 -22.39
C LEU A 252 0.16 -20.47 -22.54
N ARG A 253 0.19 -19.85 -23.74
CA ARG A 253 -0.55 -18.63 -24.06
C ARG A 253 -2.06 -18.85 -23.93
N LEU A 254 -2.59 -19.95 -24.48
CA LEU A 254 -4.01 -20.28 -24.39
C LEU A 254 -4.48 -20.44 -22.95
N VAL A 255 -3.75 -21.24 -22.15
CA VAL A 255 -4.07 -21.48 -20.73
C VAL A 255 -3.99 -20.18 -19.93
N ALA A 256 -2.94 -19.38 -20.13
CA ALA A 256 -2.80 -18.09 -19.45
C ALA A 256 -3.93 -17.12 -19.82
N ASN A 257 -4.32 -17.04 -21.09
CA ASN A 257 -5.43 -16.19 -21.55
C ASN A 257 -6.76 -16.60 -20.91
N LEU A 258 -7.08 -17.90 -20.89
CA LEU A 258 -8.29 -18.42 -20.27
C LEU A 258 -8.29 -18.15 -18.77
N ALA A 259 -7.19 -18.46 -18.07
CA ALA A 259 -7.07 -18.26 -16.63
C ALA A 259 -7.12 -16.77 -16.23
N PHE A 260 -6.54 -15.88 -17.03
CA PHE A 260 -6.66 -14.43 -16.85
C PHE A 260 -8.10 -13.93 -17.06
N MET A 261 -8.78 -14.42 -18.10
CA MET A 261 -10.17 -14.04 -18.41
C MET A 261 -11.12 -14.36 -17.25
N ILE A 262 -10.97 -15.54 -16.62
CA ILE A 262 -11.78 -15.95 -15.47
C ILE A 262 -11.23 -15.44 -14.12
N GLY A 263 -10.10 -14.73 -14.12
CA GLY A 263 -9.52 -14.07 -12.94
C GLY A 263 -8.73 -15.00 -12.00
N LEU A 264 -8.31 -16.18 -12.48
CA LEU A 264 -7.50 -17.15 -11.73
C LEU A 264 -5.98 -16.91 -11.86
N PHE A 265 -5.53 -16.15 -12.87
CA PHE A 265 -4.11 -15.92 -13.13
C PHE A 265 -3.84 -14.41 -13.35
N PRO A 266 -2.73 -13.85 -12.82
CA PRO A 266 -2.50 -12.40 -12.83
C PRO A 266 -1.95 -11.84 -14.15
N ALA A 267 -1.67 -12.68 -15.15
CA ALA A 267 -1.06 -12.31 -16.43
C ALA A 267 -1.69 -13.08 -17.60
N SER A 268 -1.78 -12.52 -18.79
CA SER A 268 -2.21 -13.20 -20.02
C SER A 268 -1.03 -13.84 -20.75
N GLY A 269 -1.32 -14.48 -21.88
CA GLY A 269 -0.32 -15.02 -22.78
C GLY A 269 0.66 -13.99 -23.34
N GLY A 270 0.35 -12.68 -23.30
CA GLY A 270 1.28 -11.63 -23.73
C GLY A 270 2.57 -11.57 -22.92
N TRP A 271 2.51 -11.94 -21.63
CA TRP A 271 3.69 -12.07 -20.77
C TRP A 271 4.49 -13.34 -21.02
N ALA A 272 3.84 -14.41 -21.50
CA ALA A 272 4.54 -15.62 -21.89
C ALA A 272 5.54 -15.32 -23.02
N SER A 273 5.19 -14.43 -23.96
CA SER A 273 6.08 -14.03 -25.06
C SER A 273 7.38 -13.35 -24.60
N VAL A 274 7.31 -12.52 -23.56
CA VAL A 274 8.48 -11.85 -22.98
C VAL A 274 9.39 -12.84 -22.25
N SER A 275 8.82 -13.90 -21.70
CA SER A 275 9.59 -14.95 -21.01
C SER A 275 10.31 -15.91 -21.97
N GLU A 276 10.10 -15.81 -23.29
CA GLU A 276 10.73 -16.71 -24.27
C GLU A 276 12.19 -16.36 -24.58
N TYR A 277 12.58 -15.09 -24.44
CA TYR A 277 13.89 -14.59 -24.84
C TYR A 277 14.44 -13.56 -23.85
N THR A 278 15.76 -13.54 -23.71
CA THR A 278 16.45 -12.62 -22.80
C THR A 278 16.50 -11.20 -23.38
N ILE A 279 16.30 -10.21 -22.51
CA ILE A 279 16.61 -8.80 -22.77
C ILE A 279 17.71 -8.42 -21.79
N PHE A 280 18.90 -8.11 -22.30
CA PHE A 280 20.07 -7.79 -21.49
C PHE A 280 20.64 -6.44 -21.90
N GLY A 281 20.65 -5.47 -21.00
CA GLY A 281 21.14 -4.11 -21.22
C GLY A 281 22.51 -3.87 -20.62
N LEU A 282 23.27 -2.97 -21.26
CA LEU A 282 24.53 -2.45 -20.75
C LEU A 282 24.28 -1.06 -20.14
N SER A 283 24.72 -0.86 -18.90
CA SER A 283 24.52 0.42 -18.17
C SER A 283 25.74 1.35 -18.25
N GLU A 284 26.71 1.08 -19.14
CA GLU A 284 28.01 1.77 -19.19
C GLU A 284 27.89 3.29 -19.36
N LYS A 285 26.92 3.75 -20.18
CA LYS A 285 26.65 5.18 -20.38
C LYS A 285 26.20 5.87 -19.09
N PHE A 286 25.35 5.22 -18.30
CA PHE A 286 24.90 5.75 -17.01
C PHE A 286 26.02 5.75 -15.97
N LYS A 287 26.80 4.66 -15.92
CA LYS A 287 27.99 4.55 -15.06
C LYS A 287 28.98 5.68 -15.35
N ALA A 288 29.28 5.92 -16.63
CA ALA A 288 30.19 7.00 -17.04
C ALA A 288 29.66 8.40 -16.69
N ALA A 289 28.35 8.65 -16.89
CA ALA A 289 27.75 9.97 -16.64
C ALA A 289 27.59 10.29 -15.14
N THR A 290 27.45 9.27 -14.28
CA THR A 290 27.06 9.48 -12.87
C THR A 290 28.04 8.92 -11.85
N GLY A 291 28.95 8.04 -12.25
CA GLY A 291 29.76 7.23 -11.33
C GLY A 291 28.99 6.10 -10.63
N TRP A 292 27.71 5.91 -10.96
CA TRP A 292 26.88 4.85 -10.41
C TRP A 292 27.45 3.47 -10.75
N LYS A 293 27.31 2.52 -9.83
CA LYS A 293 27.60 1.10 -10.04
C LYS A 293 26.54 0.27 -9.32
N PRO A 294 26.04 -0.83 -9.91
CA PRO A 294 25.12 -1.71 -9.20
C PRO A 294 25.85 -2.30 -7.99
N ARG A 295 25.20 -2.28 -6.82
CA ARG A 295 25.73 -2.86 -5.58
C ARG A 295 25.38 -4.33 -5.48
N TYR A 296 24.30 -4.74 -6.16
CA TYR A 296 23.79 -6.09 -6.15
C TYR A 296 23.80 -6.68 -7.56
N SER A 297 24.26 -7.92 -7.66
CA SER A 297 24.00 -8.78 -8.81
C SER A 297 22.50 -9.16 -8.90
N SER A 298 22.08 -9.68 -10.05
CA SER A 298 20.76 -10.26 -10.25
C SER A 298 20.53 -11.45 -9.31
N GLU A 299 21.56 -12.27 -9.06
CA GLU A 299 21.48 -13.36 -8.09
C GLU A 299 21.25 -12.84 -6.66
N GLU A 300 22.08 -11.91 -6.18
CA GLU A 300 21.95 -11.33 -4.84
C GLU A 300 20.61 -10.60 -4.67
N THR A 301 20.18 -9.89 -5.71
CA THR A 301 18.88 -9.22 -5.75
C THR A 301 17.75 -10.24 -5.53
N PHE A 302 17.76 -11.36 -6.25
CA PHE A 302 16.72 -12.37 -6.12
C PHE A 302 16.78 -13.11 -4.78
N LEU A 303 17.98 -13.41 -4.28
CA LEU A 303 18.16 -14.06 -2.98
C LEU A 303 17.71 -13.15 -1.83
N SER A 304 17.95 -11.84 -1.90
CA SER A 304 17.45 -10.86 -0.91
C SER A 304 15.92 -10.80 -0.92
N TYR A 305 15.29 -10.83 -2.10
CA TYR A 305 13.84 -10.97 -2.23
C TYR A 305 13.36 -12.26 -1.55
N LEU A 306 13.94 -13.42 -1.86
CA LEU A 306 13.54 -14.69 -1.25
C LEU A 306 13.71 -14.69 0.25
N ALA A 307 14.81 -14.13 0.76
CA ALA A 307 15.05 -14.00 2.20
C ALA A 307 13.95 -13.17 2.87
N SER A 308 13.51 -12.06 2.24
CA SER A 308 12.41 -11.23 2.75
C SER A 308 11.03 -11.90 2.74
N ARG A 309 10.87 -12.99 1.96
CA ARG A 309 9.61 -13.75 1.85
C ARG A 309 9.58 -14.96 2.78
N LYS A 310 10.72 -15.34 3.37
CA LYS A 310 10.76 -16.35 4.43
C LYS A 310 9.96 -15.83 5.62
N ARG A 311 8.97 -16.61 6.05
CA ARG A 311 8.23 -16.35 7.28
C ARG A 311 8.93 -17.06 8.43
N ASP A 312 8.85 -16.48 9.61
CA ASP A 312 9.57 -16.96 10.81
C ASP A 312 9.17 -18.37 11.22
N ALA A 313 7.96 -18.79 10.85
CA ALA A 313 7.43 -20.11 11.12
C ALA A 313 6.66 -20.66 9.91
N LYS A 314 6.62 -21.98 9.80
CA LYS A 314 5.77 -22.69 8.83
C LYS A 314 4.36 -22.79 9.40
N ASP A 315 3.37 -22.60 8.53
CA ASP A 315 1.98 -22.84 8.88
C ASP A 315 1.75 -24.33 9.21
N ASN A 316 1.09 -24.60 10.33
CA ASN A 316 0.43 -25.90 10.56
C ASN A 316 -0.78 -26.06 9.61
N PHE A 317 -1.45 -27.21 9.64
CA PHE A 317 -2.57 -27.47 8.72
C PHE A 317 -3.66 -26.39 8.77
N ILE A 318 -4.10 -25.99 9.97
CA ILE A 318 -5.15 -24.97 10.16
C ILE A 318 -4.67 -23.61 9.63
N GLN A 319 -3.45 -23.21 10.02
CA GLN A 319 -2.84 -21.96 9.56
C GLN A 319 -2.67 -21.96 8.04
N ALA A 320 -2.32 -23.09 7.42
CA ALA A 320 -2.12 -23.21 5.98
C ALA A 320 -3.44 -23.04 5.23
N THR A 321 -4.52 -23.65 5.76
CA THR A 321 -5.88 -23.44 5.24
C THR A 321 -6.29 -21.97 5.35
N LEU A 322 -6.08 -21.33 6.50
CA LEU A 322 -6.41 -19.91 6.70
C LEU A 322 -5.58 -19.00 5.79
N SER A 323 -4.27 -19.20 5.73
CA SER A 323 -3.36 -18.51 4.80
C SER A 323 -3.86 -18.63 3.37
N TRP A 324 -4.28 -19.82 2.94
CA TRP A 324 -4.87 -20.02 1.62
C TRP A 324 -6.19 -19.26 1.45
N VAL A 325 -7.10 -19.27 2.44
CA VAL A 325 -8.37 -18.52 2.38
C VAL A 325 -8.12 -17.01 2.26
N PHE A 326 -7.22 -16.46 3.08
CA PHE A 326 -6.90 -15.02 3.07
C PHE A 326 -6.14 -14.58 1.80
N LYS A 327 -5.30 -15.45 1.22
CA LYS A 327 -4.56 -15.19 -0.03
C LYS A 327 -5.42 -15.39 -1.29
N SER A 328 -6.35 -16.34 -1.26
CA SER A 328 -7.23 -16.67 -2.38
C SER A 328 -8.10 -15.47 -2.77
N GLY A 329 -8.42 -15.35 -4.06
CA GLY A 329 -9.03 -14.17 -4.67
C GLY A 329 -10.42 -13.75 -4.12
N VAL A 330 -10.97 -12.67 -4.69
CA VAL A 330 -12.15 -11.92 -4.20
C VAL A 330 -13.39 -12.77 -3.87
N ARG A 331 -13.54 -13.97 -4.45
CA ARG A 331 -14.69 -14.86 -4.21
C ARG A 331 -14.60 -15.70 -2.92
N ILE A 332 -13.41 -15.90 -2.35
CA ILE A 332 -13.18 -16.74 -1.16
C ILE A 332 -12.77 -15.88 0.06
N LYS A 333 -12.39 -14.61 -0.17
CA LYS A 333 -12.14 -13.66 0.93
C LYS A 333 -13.40 -13.52 1.79
N PRO A 334 -13.28 -13.53 3.14
CA PRO A 334 -14.42 -13.37 4.02
C PRO A 334 -15.17 -12.09 3.64
N THR A 335 -16.33 -12.28 3.02
CA THR A 335 -17.19 -11.17 2.64
C THR A 335 -17.75 -10.58 3.92
N MET A 336 -17.97 -9.27 3.95
CA MET A 336 -18.67 -8.61 5.07
C MET A 336 -20.11 -9.12 5.23
N ALA A 337 -20.56 -10.12 4.46
CA ALA A 337 -21.84 -10.80 4.65
C ALA A 337 -21.94 -11.44 6.04
N VAL A 338 -20.83 -11.89 6.64
CA VAL A 338 -20.80 -12.32 8.06
C VAL A 338 -21.19 -11.16 8.98
N LEU A 339 -20.95 -9.90 8.61
CA LEU A 339 -21.39 -8.76 9.42
C LEU A 339 -22.91 -8.55 9.42
N ASN A 340 -23.65 -9.10 8.47
CA ASN A 340 -25.12 -9.07 8.54
C ASN A 340 -25.65 -9.86 9.75
N ILE A 341 -24.86 -10.80 10.28
CA ILE A 341 -25.16 -11.51 11.53
C ILE A 341 -25.21 -10.53 12.71
N PHE A 342 -24.43 -9.44 12.70
CA PHE A 342 -24.51 -8.42 13.77
C PHE A 342 -25.85 -7.69 13.80
N ARG A 343 -26.64 -7.70 12.72
CA ARG A 343 -28.04 -7.19 12.76
C ARG A 343 -28.93 -8.02 13.68
N LEU A 344 -28.61 -9.30 13.89
CA LEU A 344 -29.32 -10.17 14.84
C LEU A 344 -29.06 -9.77 16.29
N GLY A 345 -28.03 -8.96 16.56
CA GLY A 345 -27.74 -8.39 17.88
C GLY A 345 -28.85 -7.48 18.44
N LYS A 346 -29.82 -7.09 17.61
CA LYS A 346 -31.05 -6.40 18.04
C LYS A 346 -32.00 -7.29 18.86
N VAL A 347 -31.87 -8.61 18.73
CA VAL A 347 -32.77 -9.57 19.40
C VAL A 347 -32.11 -10.03 20.71
N PRO A 348 -32.72 -9.75 21.88
CA PRO A 348 -32.08 -9.96 23.19
C PRO A 348 -31.52 -11.37 23.43
N LYS A 349 -32.33 -12.42 23.22
CA LYS A 349 -31.89 -13.82 23.43
C LYS A 349 -30.82 -14.28 22.43
N VAL A 350 -30.84 -13.74 21.21
CA VAL A 350 -29.87 -14.10 20.16
C VAL A 350 -28.50 -13.49 20.47
N ARG A 351 -28.44 -12.26 21.02
CA ARG A 351 -27.16 -11.63 21.40
C ARG A 351 -26.43 -12.41 22.50
N GLU A 352 -27.16 -12.98 23.45
CA GLU A 352 -26.58 -13.73 24.59
C GLU A 352 -26.07 -15.11 24.19
N MET A 353 -26.66 -15.69 23.15
CA MET A 353 -26.23 -16.97 22.58
C MET A 353 -25.00 -16.83 21.66
N ILE A 354 -24.77 -15.66 21.07
CA ILE A 354 -23.63 -15.41 20.17
C ILE A 354 -22.35 -15.22 21.00
N PRO A 355 -21.38 -16.17 20.98
CA PRO A 355 -20.27 -16.17 21.93
C PRO A 355 -19.34 -14.94 21.81
N TRP A 356 -19.21 -14.34 20.64
CA TRP A 356 -18.34 -13.16 20.41
C TRP A 356 -19.00 -11.82 20.76
N MET A 357 -20.27 -11.79 21.15
CA MET A 357 -20.99 -10.57 21.57
C MET A 357 -21.11 -10.41 23.10
N LYS A 358 -20.50 -11.31 23.88
CA LYS A 358 -20.50 -11.26 25.34
C LYS A 358 -19.52 -10.21 25.85
N HIS A 359 -20.00 -9.29 26.69
CA HIS A 359 -19.19 -8.20 27.27
C HIS A 359 -18.02 -8.73 28.12
N GLU A 360 -18.20 -9.81 28.87
CA GLU A 360 -17.17 -10.46 29.70
C GLU A 360 -15.92 -10.94 28.91
N LYS A 361 -16.00 -11.05 27.59
CA LYS A 361 -14.91 -11.52 26.73
C LYS A 361 -14.41 -10.49 25.72
N ASN A 362 -14.93 -9.26 25.77
CA ASN A 362 -14.56 -8.20 24.85
C ASN A 362 -14.37 -6.91 25.62
N SER A 363 -13.28 -6.19 25.33
CA SER A 363 -13.05 -4.85 25.86
C SER A 363 -12.33 -4.07 24.79
N MET A 364 -13.01 -3.10 24.19
CA MET A 364 -12.49 -2.30 23.08
C MET A 364 -12.51 -0.80 23.41
N THR A 365 -11.54 -0.07 22.86
CA THR A 365 -11.47 1.39 23.03
C THR A 365 -10.99 2.05 21.76
N TYR A 366 -11.72 3.05 21.28
CA TYR A 366 -11.20 3.96 20.25
C TYR A 366 -10.27 4.98 20.87
N LEU A 367 -9.10 5.13 20.28
CA LEU A 367 -8.11 6.12 20.66
C LEU A 367 -8.24 7.28 19.66
N PRO A 368 -8.81 8.45 20.04
CA PRO A 368 -8.97 9.57 19.12
C PRO A 368 -7.63 10.01 18.52
N ILE A 369 -7.61 10.77 17.43
CA ILE A 369 -6.35 11.33 16.90
C ILE A 369 -6.64 12.77 16.51
N ASN A 370 -6.59 13.72 17.44
CA ASN A 370 -6.88 15.11 17.11
C ASN A 370 -5.84 16.08 17.69
N LYS A 371 -5.56 17.14 16.92
CA LYS A 371 -4.63 18.24 17.21
C LYS A 371 -5.13 19.24 18.26
N SER A 372 -6.38 19.13 18.69
CA SER A 372 -7.09 20.09 19.57
C SER A 372 -6.98 19.77 21.06
N LEU A 373 -6.08 18.86 21.45
CA LEU A 373 -5.62 18.74 22.83
C LEU A 373 -4.66 19.93 23.08
N GLY A 374 -5.25 21.08 23.40
CA GLY A 374 -4.56 22.38 23.45
C GLY A 374 -3.34 22.43 24.38
N GLN A 375 -2.39 23.32 24.03
CA GLN A 375 -1.19 23.75 24.79
C GLN A 375 -0.24 22.65 25.34
N VAL A 376 -0.46 21.39 24.98
CA VAL A 376 0.53 20.30 25.11
C VAL A 376 0.94 19.87 23.70
N ALA A 377 1.42 20.83 22.91
CA ALA A 377 1.84 20.59 21.52
C ALA A 377 3.11 19.70 21.38
N ASN A 378 3.61 19.13 22.49
CA ASN A 378 4.65 18.10 22.53
C ASN A 378 4.13 16.69 22.88
N GLU A 379 2.83 16.49 23.08
CA GLU A 379 2.26 15.16 23.37
C GLU A 379 1.03 14.92 22.50
N ALA A 380 1.24 14.35 21.31
CA ALA A 380 0.14 13.77 20.54
C ALA A 380 -0.34 12.45 21.19
N MET A 381 -0.96 12.53 22.37
CA MET A 381 -1.69 11.42 23.02
C MET A 381 -3.04 11.28 22.33
N PRO A 382 -3.43 10.14 21.70
CA PRO A 382 -3.68 8.82 22.31
C PRO A 382 -3.08 7.60 21.58
N ALA A 383 -2.30 7.78 20.50
CA ALA A 383 -1.51 6.67 19.93
C ALA A 383 -0.46 6.15 20.92
N GLN A 384 -0.06 6.98 21.89
CA GLN A 384 0.86 6.64 22.98
C GLN A 384 0.46 5.36 23.71
N VAL A 385 -0.83 5.16 24.01
CA VAL A 385 -1.33 3.91 24.63
C VAL A 385 -0.91 2.67 23.82
N VAL A 386 -0.95 2.76 22.49
CA VAL A 386 -0.51 1.66 21.63
C VAL A 386 1.01 1.49 21.68
N HIS A 387 1.77 2.58 21.69
CA HIS A 387 3.23 2.54 21.83
C HIS A 387 3.67 1.96 23.17
N ASP A 388 3.00 2.29 24.27
CA ASP A 388 3.29 1.75 25.61
C ASP A 388 3.01 0.24 25.66
N PHE A 389 1.94 -0.24 25.02
CA PHE A 389 1.70 -1.67 24.87
C PHE A 389 2.75 -2.37 24.00
N ILE A 390 3.18 -1.72 22.90
CA ILE A 390 4.28 -2.23 22.08
C ILE A 390 5.54 -2.35 22.93
N ASP A 391 5.81 -1.40 23.82
CA ASP A 391 7.00 -1.40 24.63
C ASP A 391 7.04 -2.53 25.66
N ARG A 392 5.88 -2.88 26.23
CA ARG A 392 5.71 -3.94 27.23
C ARG A 392 5.61 -5.34 26.61
N ALA A 393 4.99 -5.48 25.45
CA ALA A 393 4.80 -6.77 24.79
C ALA A 393 6.12 -7.33 24.26
N LYS A 394 6.35 -8.64 24.44
CA LYS A 394 7.52 -9.35 23.86
C LYS A 394 7.33 -9.79 22.41
N ILE A 395 6.07 -9.90 21.98
CA ILE A 395 5.70 -10.45 20.68
C ILE A 395 4.80 -9.45 19.97
N HIS A 396 5.19 -9.12 18.73
CA HIS A 396 4.47 -8.22 17.84
C HIS A 396 4.28 -8.91 16.49
N VAL A 397 3.04 -8.95 16.01
CA VAL A 397 2.68 -9.53 14.73
C VAL A 397 1.84 -8.54 13.95
N ILE A 398 2.23 -8.28 12.69
CA ILE A 398 1.48 -7.40 11.79
C ILE A 398 0.84 -8.25 10.70
N MET A 399 -0.44 -7.98 10.41
CA MET A 399 -1.06 -8.43 9.17
C MET A 399 -0.66 -7.53 8.00
N ASP A 400 -0.29 -8.15 6.87
CA ASP A 400 0.21 -7.42 5.70
C ASP A 400 -0.86 -6.55 5.03
N THR A 401 -2.15 -6.83 5.26
CA THR A 401 -3.27 -6.10 4.65
C THR A 401 -4.50 -6.07 5.55
N CYS A 402 -5.23 -4.97 5.55
CA CYS A 402 -6.49 -4.82 6.30
C CYS A 402 -7.64 -5.57 5.60
N GLY A 403 -8.14 -6.65 6.22
CA GLY A 403 -9.27 -7.43 5.72
C GLY A 403 -10.55 -6.60 5.54
N CYS A 404 -10.85 -5.71 6.49
CA CYS A 404 -12.05 -4.85 6.45
C CYS A 404 -12.05 -3.92 5.23
N ARG A 405 -10.93 -3.24 4.94
CA ARG A 405 -10.81 -2.32 3.79
C ARG A 405 -10.86 -3.07 2.46
N LEU A 406 -10.26 -4.26 2.39
CA LEU A 406 -10.34 -5.12 1.21
C LEU A 406 -11.78 -5.56 0.93
N ALA A 407 -12.47 -6.07 1.96
CA ALA A 407 -13.82 -6.58 1.81
C ALA A 407 -14.83 -5.46 1.49
N GLY A 408 -14.65 -4.28 2.09
CA GLY A 408 -15.44 -3.09 1.79
C GLY A 408 -15.00 -2.31 0.54
N LYS A 409 -13.96 -2.77 -0.18
CA LYS A 409 -13.38 -2.09 -1.36
C LYS A 409 -13.12 -0.59 -1.11
N CYS A 410 -12.52 -0.22 0.03
CA CYS A 410 -12.41 1.19 0.41
C CYS A 410 -11.60 1.98 -0.64
N GLU A 411 -12.20 3.08 -1.13
CA GLU A 411 -11.57 3.99 -2.07
C GLU A 411 -10.88 5.18 -1.39
N HIS A 412 -10.98 5.29 -0.06
CA HIS A 412 -10.49 6.46 0.69
C HIS A 412 -9.20 6.20 1.47
N PHE A 413 -8.94 4.95 1.87
CA PHE A 413 -7.78 4.58 2.70
C PHE A 413 -7.07 3.36 2.13
N THR A 414 -5.74 3.36 2.16
CA THR A 414 -4.93 2.23 1.66
C THR A 414 -5.28 0.95 2.41
N ALA A 415 -5.26 -0.22 1.76
CA ALA A 415 -5.39 -1.51 2.45
C ALA A 415 -4.07 -2.01 3.04
N SER A 416 -2.92 -1.42 2.66
CA SER A 416 -1.58 -1.87 3.04
C SER A 416 -1.16 -1.60 4.49
N VAL A 417 -2.06 -1.04 5.30
CA VAL A 417 -1.88 -0.86 6.75
C VAL A 417 -2.81 -1.84 7.46
N GLY A 418 -2.37 -3.08 7.71
CA GLY A 418 -3.16 -4.09 8.42
C GLY A 418 -3.16 -3.90 9.95
N CYS A 419 -3.83 -4.80 10.67
CA CYS A 419 -3.88 -4.75 12.13
C CYS A 419 -2.54 -5.19 12.77
N LEU A 420 -2.30 -4.72 13.98
CA LEU A 420 -1.18 -5.12 14.84
C LEU A 420 -1.73 -6.00 15.97
N PHE A 421 -1.03 -7.08 16.29
CA PHE A 421 -1.38 -8.04 17.34
C PHE A 421 -0.20 -8.24 18.28
N MET A 422 -0.49 -8.39 19.57
CA MET A 422 0.49 -8.56 20.65
C MET A 422 0.10 -9.72 21.58
N GLY A 423 1.12 -10.36 22.16
CA GLY A 423 0.97 -11.52 23.04
C GLY A 423 1.18 -12.88 22.36
N ASP A 424 1.38 -13.93 23.16
CA ASP A 424 1.76 -15.28 22.69
C ASP A 424 0.75 -15.89 21.70
N THR A 425 -0.54 -15.57 21.83
CA THR A 425 -1.56 -16.10 20.91
C THR A 425 -1.38 -15.54 19.49
N ALA A 426 -0.73 -14.38 19.33
CA ALA A 426 -0.44 -13.81 18.01
C ALA A 426 0.47 -14.72 17.16
N LEU A 427 1.29 -15.58 17.79
CA LEU A 427 2.11 -16.57 17.08
C LEU A 427 1.28 -17.67 16.41
N LYS A 428 0.02 -17.87 16.84
CA LYS A 428 -0.88 -18.87 16.25
C LYS A 428 -1.58 -18.34 14.99
N MET A 429 -1.39 -17.07 14.64
CA MET A 429 -1.95 -16.48 13.42
C MET A 429 -1.33 -17.06 12.15
N PRO A 430 -2.05 -17.08 11.02
CA PRO A 430 -1.54 -17.60 9.75
C PRO A 430 -0.31 -16.82 9.26
N HIS A 431 0.86 -17.46 9.21
CA HIS A 431 2.12 -16.84 8.83
C HIS A 431 2.15 -16.48 7.34
N GLY A 432 1.29 -17.09 6.52
CA GLY A 432 1.15 -16.71 5.12
C GLY A 432 0.70 -15.25 4.92
N VAL A 433 -0.04 -14.67 5.85
CA VAL A 433 -0.61 -13.30 5.72
C VAL A 433 -0.26 -12.37 6.88
N SER A 434 0.52 -12.86 7.84
CA SER A 434 1.03 -12.11 8.98
C SER A 434 2.51 -12.41 9.19
N ARG A 435 3.25 -11.47 9.79
CA ARG A 435 4.68 -11.63 10.07
C ARG A 435 4.99 -11.13 11.47
N ARG A 436 5.99 -11.74 12.11
CA ARG A 436 6.57 -11.15 13.31
C ARG A 436 7.34 -9.90 12.89
N VAL A 437 7.33 -8.90 13.76
CA VAL A 437 8.03 -7.65 13.54
C VAL A 437 8.84 -7.27 14.76
N THR A 438 9.87 -6.45 14.57
CA THR A 438 10.56 -5.85 15.72
C THR A 438 9.68 -4.80 16.39
N LYS A 439 10.06 -4.42 17.60
CA LYS A 439 9.43 -3.32 18.33
C LYS A 439 9.42 -2.04 17.48
N GLU A 440 10.55 -1.67 16.90
CA GLU A 440 10.72 -0.46 16.08
C GLU A 440 9.85 -0.51 14.82
N GLU A 441 9.69 -1.68 14.20
CA GLU A 441 8.76 -1.87 13.09
C GLU A 441 7.30 -1.69 13.51
N ALA A 442 6.91 -2.13 14.71
CA ALA A 442 5.57 -1.95 15.26
C ALA A 442 5.26 -0.47 15.53
N HIS A 443 6.17 0.29 16.17
CA HIS A 443 6.00 1.74 16.36
C HIS A 443 5.80 2.45 15.02
N ARG A 444 6.70 2.22 14.05
CA ARG A 444 6.58 2.83 12.70
C ARG A 444 5.26 2.49 12.00
N HIS A 445 4.72 1.29 12.24
CA HIS A 445 3.44 0.91 11.65
C HIS A 445 2.26 1.68 12.26
N VAL A 446 2.30 1.98 13.56
CA VAL A 446 1.32 2.84 14.24
C VAL A 446 1.41 4.26 13.70
N ASP A 447 2.61 4.84 13.63
CA ASP A 447 2.84 6.20 13.13
C ASP A 447 2.30 6.36 11.71
N ARG A 448 2.65 5.42 10.83
CA ARG A 448 2.16 5.38 9.45
C ARG A 448 0.64 5.28 9.39
N ALA A 449 0.00 4.52 10.27
CA ALA A 449 -1.46 4.38 10.30
C ALA A 449 -2.14 5.71 10.68
N VAL A 450 -1.60 6.39 11.68
CA VAL A 450 -2.06 7.68 12.18
C VAL A 450 -1.88 8.77 11.11
N GLU A 451 -0.73 8.80 10.44
CA GLU A 451 -0.39 9.75 9.37
C GLU A 451 -1.39 9.70 8.21
N VAL A 452 -1.77 8.50 7.76
CA VAL A 452 -2.81 8.34 6.71
C VAL A 452 -4.23 8.54 7.23
N GLY A 453 -4.38 8.85 8.51
CA GLY A 453 -5.64 9.22 9.15
C GLY A 453 -6.54 8.07 9.59
N LEU A 454 -5.97 6.89 9.80
CA LEU A 454 -6.70 5.77 10.41
C LEU A 454 -6.72 5.93 11.92
N VAL A 455 -7.84 5.57 12.56
CA VAL A 455 -8.02 5.69 14.01
C VAL A 455 -7.70 4.36 14.69
N PRO A 456 -6.68 4.28 15.58
CA PRO A 456 -6.40 3.11 16.37
C PRO A 456 -7.58 2.78 17.27
N MET A 457 -7.90 1.50 17.30
CA MET A 457 -8.79 0.91 18.27
C MET A 457 -8.06 -0.28 18.86
N THR A 458 -7.87 -0.26 20.18
CA THR A 458 -7.12 -1.28 20.90
C THR A 458 -8.04 -2.03 21.86
N GLY A 459 -7.74 -3.30 22.09
CA GLY A 459 -8.39 -4.09 23.13
C GLY A 459 -8.46 -5.58 22.85
N LYS A 460 -9.19 -6.29 23.71
CA LYS A 460 -9.53 -7.70 23.53
C LYS A 460 -10.75 -7.83 22.64
N VAL A 461 -10.61 -8.51 21.50
CA VAL A 461 -11.74 -8.77 20.61
C VAL A 461 -11.83 -10.26 20.33
N ARG A 462 -12.83 -10.94 20.92
CA ARG A 462 -13.03 -12.39 20.74
C ARG A 462 -13.29 -12.76 19.27
N VAL A 463 -13.76 -11.80 18.47
CA VAL A 463 -13.93 -11.99 17.03
C VAL A 463 -12.60 -12.32 16.33
N ASP A 464 -11.47 -11.82 16.84
CA ASP A 464 -10.17 -12.08 16.23
C ASP A 464 -9.77 -13.54 16.43
N ASN A 465 -9.95 -14.08 17.65
CA ASN A 465 -9.78 -15.50 17.92
C ASN A 465 -10.65 -16.39 17.01
N PHE A 466 -11.90 -15.96 16.78
CA PHE A 466 -12.80 -16.66 15.87
C PHE A 466 -12.34 -16.59 14.40
N ILE A 467 -11.96 -15.41 13.91
CA ILE A 467 -11.51 -15.18 12.52
C ILE A 467 -10.23 -15.95 12.23
N PHE A 468 -9.31 -16.03 13.20
CA PHE A 468 -8.02 -16.71 13.05
C PHE A 468 -8.03 -18.16 13.55
N LEU A 469 -9.19 -18.68 13.99
CA LEU A 469 -9.34 -20.01 14.60
C LEU A 469 -8.30 -20.28 15.71
N THR A 470 -8.02 -19.27 16.54
CA THR A 470 -7.10 -19.39 17.68
C THR A 470 -7.89 -19.56 18.98
N PRO A 471 -7.38 -20.33 19.96
CA PRO A 471 -8.01 -20.43 21.27
C PRO A 471 -7.99 -19.08 21.99
N ASP A 472 -9.07 -18.75 22.69
CA ASP A 472 -9.13 -17.56 23.55
C ASP A 472 -8.47 -17.87 24.89
N GLU A 473 -7.15 -17.66 24.95
CA GLU A 473 -6.32 -17.82 26.15
C GLU A 473 -6.17 -16.49 26.91
N SER A 474 -6.89 -15.44 26.51
CA SER A 474 -6.68 -14.06 26.98
C SER A 474 -5.25 -13.53 26.76
N ARG A 475 -4.51 -14.08 25.79
CA ARG A 475 -3.13 -13.64 25.43
C ARG A 475 -3.02 -13.11 24.01
N LEU A 476 -4.08 -12.44 23.56
CA LEU A 476 -4.16 -11.76 22.27
C LEU A 476 -4.69 -10.34 22.47
N LEU A 477 -3.80 -9.37 22.34
CA LEU A 477 -4.15 -7.95 22.28
C LEU A 477 -4.18 -7.51 20.82
N SER A 478 -5.27 -6.88 20.41
CA SER A 478 -5.48 -6.46 19.02
C SER A 478 -5.52 -4.95 18.90
N VAL A 479 -4.86 -4.44 17.86
CA VAL A 479 -4.92 -3.03 17.47
C VAL A 479 -5.37 -2.94 16.02
N CYS A 480 -6.61 -2.48 15.83
CA CYS A 480 -7.19 -2.21 14.52
C CYS A 480 -7.01 -0.75 14.14
N PHE A 481 -6.55 -0.49 12.91
CA PHE A 481 -6.47 0.87 12.37
C PHE A 481 -7.69 1.17 11.51
N CYS A 482 -8.72 1.71 12.16
CA CYS A 482 -10.08 1.77 11.65
C CYS A 482 -10.31 3.00 10.75
N CYS A 483 -10.73 2.77 9.51
CA CYS A 483 -11.24 3.79 8.61
C CYS A 483 -12.74 4.09 8.86
N PRO A 484 -13.25 5.27 8.47
CA PRO A 484 -14.67 5.58 8.51
C PRO A 484 -15.51 4.78 7.50
N CYS A 485 -14.94 4.40 6.35
CA CYS A 485 -15.64 3.76 5.24
C CYS A 485 -16.02 2.29 5.49
N CYS A 486 -15.11 1.49 6.04
CA CYS A 486 -15.21 0.02 5.96
C CYS A 486 -14.94 -0.69 7.29
N CYS A 487 -14.79 0.05 8.39
CA CYS A 487 -14.54 -0.56 9.68
C CYS A 487 -15.69 -1.49 10.09
N MET A 488 -15.38 -2.76 10.35
CA MET A 488 -16.38 -3.74 10.76
C MET A 488 -17.10 -3.37 12.06
N MET A 489 -16.48 -2.57 12.93
CA MET A 489 -17.07 -2.10 14.18
C MET A 489 -18.27 -1.19 13.97
N THR A 490 -18.44 -0.61 12.78
CA THR A 490 -19.66 0.13 12.42
C THR A 490 -20.90 -0.76 12.47
N ALA A 491 -20.77 -2.08 12.39
CA ALA A 491 -21.87 -3.01 12.59
C ALA A 491 -22.47 -2.92 14.02
N PHE A 492 -21.71 -2.45 15.00
CA PHE A 492 -22.20 -2.25 16.37
C PHE A 492 -23.19 -1.11 16.53
N GLN A 493 -23.42 -0.30 15.49
CA GLN A 493 -24.57 0.63 15.45
C GLN A 493 -25.93 -0.07 15.61
N HIS A 494 -25.98 -1.39 15.42
CA HIS A 494 -27.20 -2.19 15.58
C HIS A 494 -27.43 -2.69 17.01
N ILE A 495 -26.48 -2.44 17.92
CA ILE A 495 -26.56 -2.83 19.32
C ILE A 495 -27.12 -1.66 20.14
N PRO A 496 -28.02 -1.90 21.12
CA PRO A 496 -28.44 -0.89 22.10
C PRO A 496 -27.25 -0.25 22.83
N GLY A 497 -27.33 1.06 23.12
CA GLY A 497 -26.21 1.87 23.62
C GLY A 497 -25.67 1.38 24.97
N ASP A 498 -26.59 1.09 25.89
CA ASP A 498 -26.34 0.52 27.23
C ASP A 498 -25.57 -0.81 27.19
N TYR A 499 -25.93 -1.71 26.27
CA TYR A 499 -25.22 -2.97 26.11
C TYR A 499 -23.87 -2.78 25.44
N LEU A 500 -23.78 -1.86 24.49
CA LEU A 500 -22.54 -1.54 23.80
C LEU A 500 -21.51 -0.93 24.76
N ASP A 501 -21.92 -0.23 25.82
CA ASP A 501 -21.02 0.28 26.86
C ASP A 501 -20.23 -0.82 27.59
N GLY A 502 -20.82 -2.01 27.74
CA GLY A 502 -20.11 -3.16 28.32
C GLY A 502 -19.03 -3.77 27.40
N ILE A 503 -19.10 -3.53 26.10
CA ILE A 503 -18.17 -4.09 25.10
C ILE A 503 -17.14 -3.04 24.66
N MET A 504 -17.60 -1.80 24.47
CA MET A 504 -16.84 -0.65 24.01
C MET A 504 -17.19 0.57 24.87
N PRO A 505 -16.72 0.61 26.13
CA PRO A 505 -17.00 1.72 27.01
C PRO A 505 -16.37 3.02 26.48
N ARG A 506 -17.01 4.14 26.82
CA ARG A 506 -16.46 5.47 26.54
C ARG A 506 -15.19 5.68 27.37
N ILE A 507 -14.25 6.44 26.83
CA ILE A 507 -13.11 6.91 27.61
C ILE A 507 -13.64 7.77 28.75
N GLU A 508 -13.17 7.51 29.97
CA GLU A 508 -13.54 8.30 31.13
C GLU A 508 -13.08 9.76 30.97
N GLY A 509 -13.97 10.70 31.29
CA GLY A 509 -13.71 12.13 31.11
C GLY A 509 -13.72 12.61 29.66
N LEU A 510 -14.18 11.79 28.70
CA LEU A 510 -14.38 12.21 27.32
C LEU A 510 -15.53 13.22 27.22
N GLU A 511 -15.22 14.43 26.79
CA GLU A 511 -16.17 15.51 26.55
C GLU A 511 -16.24 15.83 25.05
N ILE A 512 -17.45 16.05 24.55
CA ILE A 512 -17.69 16.45 23.16
C ILE A 512 -18.43 17.78 23.19
N ARG A 513 -17.76 18.83 22.73
CA ARG A 513 -18.33 20.18 22.68
C ARG A 513 -18.62 20.58 21.23
N VAL A 514 -19.85 21.01 20.97
CA VAL A 514 -20.23 21.62 19.70
C VAL A 514 -20.41 23.13 19.91
N THR A 515 -19.59 23.92 19.23
CA THR A 515 -19.52 25.37 19.38
C THR A 515 -20.51 26.10 18.46
N GLU A 516 -20.64 27.41 18.67
CA GLU A 516 -21.42 28.34 17.84
C GLU A 516 -21.01 28.33 16.35
N LYS A 517 -19.81 27.85 16.01
CA LYS A 517 -19.35 27.70 14.62
C LYS A 517 -20.11 26.62 13.85
N CYS A 518 -20.97 25.84 14.53
CA CYS A 518 -21.74 24.77 13.89
C CYS A 518 -22.89 25.37 13.08
N VAL A 519 -22.79 25.24 11.76
CA VAL A 519 -23.82 25.69 10.80
C VAL A 519 -24.81 24.58 10.39
N GLY A 520 -24.81 23.44 11.09
CA GLY A 520 -25.75 22.36 10.80
C GLY A 520 -25.53 21.61 9.48
N CYS A 521 -24.36 21.75 8.83
CA CYS A 521 -24.08 21.18 7.49
C CYS A 521 -24.15 19.65 7.36
N GLY A 522 -24.31 18.90 8.45
CA GLY A 522 -24.46 17.44 8.41
C GLY A 522 -23.18 16.62 8.13
N LYS A 523 -22.02 17.23 7.86
CA LYS A 523 -20.80 16.46 7.51
C LYS A 523 -20.34 15.47 8.60
N CYS A 524 -20.54 15.83 9.87
CA CYS A 524 -20.26 14.94 11.00
C CYS A 524 -21.22 13.73 11.06
N LEU A 525 -22.49 13.92 10.70
CA LEU A 525 -23.48 12.84 10.58
C LEU A 525 -23.05 11.82 9.52
N GLU A 526 -22.62 12.29 8.34
CA GLU A 526 -22.18 11.43 7.23
C GLU A 526 -20.99 10.53 7.59
N THR A 527 -20.07 11.01 8.43
CA THR A 527 -18.87 10.24 8.82
C THR A 527 -19.09 9.33 10.03
N CYS A 528 -20.19 9.51 10.78
CA CYS A 528 -20.44 8.78 12.01
C CYS A 528 -20.90 7.35 11.74
N GLY A 529 -19.95 6.41 11.74
CA GLY A 529 -20.24 4.98 11.55
C GLY A 529 -21.10 4.34 12.65
N PHE A 530 -21.23 4.98 13.81
CA PHE A 530 -22.12 4.57 14.90
C PHE A 530 -23.51 5.18 14.81
N LYS A 531 -23.74 6.12 13.88
CA LYS A 531 -24.98 6.91 13.77
C LYS A 531 -25.37 7.67 15.05
N ALA A 532 -24.37 7.98 15.87
CA ALA A 532 -24.52 8.63 17.16
C ALA A 532 -24.70 10.16 17.10
N ILE A 533 -24.97 10.73 15.92
CA ILE A 533 -25.02 12.17 15.70
C ILE A 533 -26.36 12.51 15.05
N SER A 534 -27.01 13.57 15.52
CA SER A 534 -28.21 14.15 14.91
C SER A 534 -28.06 15.67 14.77
N ILE A 535 -28.87 16.31 13.92
CA ILE A 535 -28.95 17.76 13.83
C ILE A 535 -30.22 18.22 14.54
N VAL A 536 -30.07 18.96 15.64
CA VAL A 536 -31.16 19.52 16.44
C VAL A 536 -30.96 21.02 16.52
N ASN A 537 -31.99 21.81 16.21
CA ASN A 537 -31.94 23.28 16.21
C ASN A 537 -30.74 23.85 15.41
N GLY A 538 -30.44 23.25 14.24
CA GLY A 538 -29.33 23.66 13.38
C GLY A 538 -27.94 23.26 13.87
N ARG A 539 -27.81 22.45 14.92
CA ARG A 539 -26.51 22.02 15.48
C ARG A 539 -26.38 20.52 15.62
N ALA A 540 -25.14 20.04 15.54
CA ALA A 540 -24.82 18.65 15.81
C ALA A 540 -24.99 18.32 17.30
N VAL A 541 -25.68 17.23 17.60
CA VAL A 541 -25.87 16.66 18.95
C VAL A 541 -25.43 15.21 18.92
N HIS A 542 -24.67 14.78 19.92
CA HIS A 542 -24.18 13.40 20.05
C HIS A 542 -25.00 12.66 21.12
N ASP A 543 -25.43 11.43 20.84
CA ASP A 543 -26.18 10.59 21.78
C ASP A 543 -25.28 9.61 22.56
N ASP A 544 -25.87 8.62 23.23
CA ASP A 544 -25.22 7.57 24.03
C ASP A 544 -24.47 6.51 23.18
N HIS A 545 -24.71 6.42 21.87
CA HIS A 545 -23.93 5.56 20.96
C HIS A 545 -22.55 6.11 20.60
N CYS A 546 -22.23 7.35 20.98
CA CYS A 546 -20.93 7.93 20.69
C CYS A 546 -19.78 7.21 21.43
N ARG A 547 -18.69 6.92 20.71
CA ARG A 547 -17.50 6.20 21.21
C ARG A 547 -16.22 7.04 21.21
N GLY A 548 -16.33 8.36 21.01
CA GLY A 548 -15.20 9.27 21.15
C GLY A 548 -14.10 9.16 20.10
N CYS A 549 -14.36 8.53 18.95
CA CYS A 549 -13.34 8.25 17.93
C CYS A 549 -12.73 9.49 17.23
N GLY A 550 -13.15 10.72 17.53
CA GLY A 550 -12.56 11.93 16.93
C GLY A 550 -12.94 12.26 15.49
N ARG A 551 -13.65 11.37 14.78
CA ARG A 551 -13.94 11.54 13.33
C ARG A 551 -14.76 12.79 13.00
N CYS A 552 -15.75 13.10 13.83
CA CYS A 552 -16.63 14.25 13.64
C CYS A 552 -15.88 15.58 13.76
N GLU A 553 -14.95 15.68 14.71
CA GLU A 553 -14.05 16.82 14.87
C GLU A 553 -13.13 16.98 13.65
N ARG A 554 -12.46 15.90 13.23
CA ARG A 554 -11.55 15.94 12.08
C ARG A 554 -12.23 16.33 10.77
N THR A 555 -13.46 15.86 10.53
CA THR A 555 -14.15 16.14 9.27
C THR A 555 -14.87 17.49 9.25
N CYS A 556 -14.97 18.18 10.40
CA CYS A 556 -15.77 19.39 10.50
C CYS A 556 -15.11 20.54 9.72
N PRO A 557 -15.72 21.03 8.63
CA PRO A 557 -15.11 22.09 7.82
C PRO A 557 -14.99 23.42 8.57
N ASN A 558 -15.84 23.64 9.58
CA ASN A 558 -15.86 24.87 10.38
C ASN A 558 -15.11 24.75 11.72
N GLY A 559 -14.50 23.59 12.01
CA GLY A 559 -13.86 23.33 13.31
C GLY A 559 -14.82 23.51 14.49
N ALA A 560 -16.09 23.16 14.31
CA ALA A 560 -17.15 23.42 15.29
C ALA A 560 -17.28 22.35 16.37
N VAL A 561 -16.80 21.13 16.12
CA VAL A 561 -16.82 20.01 17.06
C VAL A 561 -15.45 19.90 17.69
N SER A 562 -15.39 19.83 19.02
CA SER A 562 -14.17 19.62 19.79
C SER A 562 -14.32 18.41 20.70
N ILE A 563 -13.33 17.52 20.71
CA ILE A 563 -13.26 16.39 21.64
C ILE A 563 -12.09 16.59 22.59
N THR A 564 -12.37 16.57 23.88
CA THR A 564 -11.38 16.69 24.94
C THR A 564 -11.51 15.53 25.92
N ILE A 565 -10.42 15.22 26.61
CA ILE A 565 -10.43 14.25 27.70
C ILE A 565 -10.03 15.00 28.97
N ALA A 566 -10.99 15.23 29.87
CA ALA A 566 -10.77 15.96 31.12
C ALA A 566 -10.00 15.12 32.16
N ASN A 567 -10.10 13.79 32.08
CA ASN A 567 -9.37 12.89 32.96
C ASN A 567 -7.87 12.88 32.60
N LYS A 568 -7.01 13.33 33.52
CA LYS A 568 -5.56 13.36 33.33
C LYS A 568 -4.91 11.96 33.36
N ASN A 569 -5.56 10.98 33.98
CA ASN A 569 -5.05 9.62 34.12
C ASN A 569 -5.61 8.65 33.07
N TYR A 570 -6.34 9.16 32.07
CA TYR A 570 -7.11 8.31 31.15
C TYR A 570 -6.26 7.26 30.42
N ILE A 571 -4.99 7.56 30.10
CA ILE A 571 -4.06 6.59 29.50
C ILE A 571 -3.92 5.39 30.42
N LYS A 572 -3.56 5.65 31.68
CA LYS A 572 -3.35 4.63 32.71
C LYS A 572 -4.63 3.84 32.98
N ASP A 573 -5.78 4.49 32.96
CA ASP A 573 -7.08 3.84 33.18
C ASP A 573 -7.43 2.90 32.01
N VAL A 574 -7.18 3.34 30.77
CA VAL A 574 -7.34 2.51 29.57
C VAL A 574 -6.36 1.33 29.59
N GLU A 575 -5.11 1.57 29.97
CA GLU A 575 -4.09 0.53 30.11
C GLU A 575 -4.47 -0.51 31.15
N ASN A 576 -4.78 -0.08 32.37
CA ASN A 576 -5.18 -0.96 33.48
C ASN A 576 -6.41 -1.80 33.11
N ARG A 577 -7.41 -1.17 32.48
CA ARG A 577 -8.58 -1.89 32.00
C ARG A 577 -8.21 -2.91 30.95
N ILE A 578 -7.45 -2.58 29.92
CA ILE A 578 -7.10 -3.55 28.87
C ILE A 578 -6.25 -4.69 29.44
N SER A 579 -5.27 -4.39 30.29
CA SER A 579 -4.45 -5.38 31.00
C SER A 579 -5.26 -6.30 31.92
N SER A 580 -6.44 -5.89 32.40
CA SER A 580 -7.32 -6.79 33.17
C SER A 580 -8.05 -7.82 32.29
N TYR A 581 -8.12 -7.62 30.97
CA TYR A 581 -8.73 -8.56 30.02
C TYR A 581 -7.70 -9.37 29.24
N VAL A 582 -6.48 -8.87 29.07
CA VAL A 582 -5.44 -9.50 28.24
C VAL A 582 -4.10 -9.50 28.97
N ASP A 583 -3.50 -10.69 29.04
CA ASP A 583 -2.10 -10.88 29.38
C ASP A 583 -1.26 -10.96 28.10
N PHE A 584 -0.61 -9.86 27.75
CA PHE A 584 0.17 -9.72 26.50
C PHE A 584 1.69 -9.65 26.73
N GLU A 585 2.14 -9.87 27.97
CA GLU A 585 3.55 -9.83 28.39
C GLU A 585 4.32 -11.12 28.14
#